data_AF-A0A9N8WT44-F1
#
_entry.id   AF-A0A9N8WT44-F1
#
_cell.length_a   1.000
_cell.length_b   1.000
_cell.length_c   1.000
_cell.angle_alpha   90.00
_cell.angle_beta   90.00
_cell.angle_gamma   90.00
#
_symmetry.space_group_name_H-M   'P 1'
#
loop_
_entity.id
_entity.type
_entity.pdbx_description
1 polymer ?
#
loop_
_entity_poly.entity_id
_entity_poly.type
_entity_poly.pdbx_seq_one_letter_code
_entity_poly.pdbx_strand_id
1 'polypeptide(L)'
;MPTLRTYRLLSLVSRTPSYSRFYASSASTSGVSHHEEHQEPPNDELPKEGFTGKAWRNSLILVAIGIVWYNVDKYFVRSRESKHPITAWIESGMIPETESKRRSSEHTALVIEEAKDKTLFGEAQLPPIYRFRFPEQFYKASPFAKELGAEVDLSDLVVRSD
;
A
#
# COMPACT_ATOMS: atom_id res chain seq x y z
N MET A 1 -34.96 6.03 -42.75
CA MET A 1 -35.30 5.34 -41.48
C MET A 1 -34.04 4.67 -40.93
N PRO A 2 -33.25 5.30 -40.05
CA PRO A 2 -32.14 4.64 -39.39
C PRO A 2 -32.50 4.26 -37.94
N THR A 3 -32.26 2.99 -37.60
CA THR A 3 -32.51 2.39 -36.28
C THR A 3 -31.40 2.77 -35.28
N LEU A 4 -31.78 3.33 -34.14
CA LEU A 4 -30.87 3.68 -33.04
C LEU A 4 -30.45 2.42 -32.26
N ARG A 5 -29.14 2.17 -32.21
CA ARG A 5 -28.52 1.07 -31.45
C ARG A 5 -28.18 1.58 -30.05
N THR A 6 -28.95 1.14 -29.05
CA THR A 6 -28.71 1.43 -27.63
C THR A 6 -27.49 0.66 -27.11
N TYR A 7 -26.46 1.37 -26.65
CA TYR A 7 -25.34 0.78 -25.91
C TYR A 7 -25.62 0.87 -24.41
N ARG A 8 -25.75 -0.30 -23.76
CA ARG A 8 -25.84 -0.44 -22.31
C ARG A 8 -24.41 -0.37 -21.76
N LEU A 9 -24.06 0.70 -21.05
CA LEU A 9 -22.78 0.78 -20.32
C LEU A 9 -22.93 0.05 -18.98
N LEU A 10 -22.26 -1.09 -18.86
CA LEU A 10 -22.04 -1.78 -17.58
C LEU A 10 -20.79 -1.17 -16.94
N SER A 11 -20.96 -0.41 -15.86
CA SER A 11 -19.83 0.03 -15.03
C SER A 11 -19.41 -1.12 -14.12
N LEU A 12 -18.31 -1.80 -14.47
CA LEU A 12 -17.60 -2.65 -13.52
C LEU A 12 -16.71 -1.76 -12.65
N VAL A 13 -17.14 -1.56 -11.40
CA VAL A 13 -16.29 -1.01 -10.35
C VAL A 13 -15.26 -2.08 -9.97
N SER A 14 -14.03 -1.90 -10.42
CA SER A 14 -12.88 -2.69 -9.98
C SER A 14 -12.47 -2.24 -8.57
N ARG A 15 -12.90 -3.00 -7.55
CA ARG A 15 -12.32 -2.88 -6.21
C ARG A 15 -10.95 -3.55 -6.21
N THR A 16 -9.88 -2.77 -6.17
CA THR A 16 -8.55 -3.29 -5.89
C THR A 16 -8.46 -3.67 -4.40
N PRO A 17 -8.10 -4.92 -4.05
CA PRO A 17 -7.88 -5.26 -2.65
C PRO A 17 -6.55 -4.64 -2.19
N SER A 18 -6.62 -3.76 -1.19
CA SER A 18 -5.44 -3.34 -0.41
C SER A 18 -4.90 -4.53 0.37
N TYR A 19 -3.80 -5.12 -0.10
CA TYR A 19 -3.05 -6.11 0.66
C TYR A 19 -2.25 -5.39 1.76
N SER A 20 -2.77 -5.39 2.98
CA SER A 20 -2.00 -5.05 4.17
C SER A 20 -0.98 -6.16 4.45
N ARG A 21 0.29 -5.92 4.12
CA ARG A 21 1.39 -6.75 4.63
C ARG A 21 1.61 -6.40 6.10
N PHE A 22 1.02 -7.18 6.99
CA PHE A 22 1.46 -7.23 8.37
C PHE A 22 2.81 -7.94 8.40
N TYR A 23 3.88 -7.23 8.73
CA TYR A 23 5.13 -7.86 9.12
C TYR A 23 4.86 -8.63 10.41
N ALA A 24 4.89 -9.96 10.33
CA ALA A 24 4.87 -10.81 11.51
C ALA A 24 6.19 -10.58 12.26
N SER A 25 6.14 -9.76 13.31
CA SER A 25 7.19 -9.73 14.33
C SER A 25 7.16 -11.09 15.02
N SER A 26 8.19 -11.90 14.80
CA SER A 26 8.44 -13.08 15.62
C SER A 26 8.80 -12.61 17.03
N ALA A 27 7.78 -12.41 17.87
CA ALA A 27 7.97 -12.36 19.30
C ALA A 27 8.48 -13.73 19.75
N SER A 28 9.79 -13.81 19.96
CA SER A 28 10.43 -14.93 20.62
C SER A 28 9.80 -15.11 21.99
N THR A 29 8.99 -16.15 22.15
CA THR A 29 8.57 -16.63 23.47
C THR A 29 9.83 -17.14 24.17
N SER A 30 10.34 -16.36 25.13
CA SER A 30 11.45 -16.78 25.98
C SER A 30 10.95 -16.87 27.41
N GLY A 31 11.00 -18.08 27.98
CA GLY A 31 11.00 -18.26 29.42
C GLY A 31 9.88 -19.14 29.98
N VAL A 32 9.82 -20.40 29.56
CA VAL A 32 9.28 -21.47 30.41
C VAL A 32 10.45 -22.37 30.79
N SER A 33 10.44 -22.75 32.07
CA SER A 33 11.06 -23.90 32.73
C SER A 33 12.55 -23.83 33.12
N HIS A 34 12.83 -23.77 34.43
CA HIS A 34 13.09 -24.94 35.29
C HIS A 34 13.74 -24.48 36.61
N HIS A 35 13.12 -24.80 37.75
CA HIS A 35 13.81 -24.80 39.03
C HIS A 35 14.77 -25.99 39.04
N GLU A 36 16.07 -25.74 39.08
CA GLU A 36 17.07 -26.77 39.39
C GLU A 36 17.66 -26.55 40.79
N GLU A 37 17.63 -27.66 41.49
CA GLU A 37 18.01 -27.98 42.85
C GLU A 37 19.53 -27.81 43.05
N HIS A 38 19.92 -27.14 44.14
CA HIS A 38 21.32 -27.05 44.55
C HIS A 38 21.83 -28.44 44.96
N GLN A 39 22.61 -29.08 44.09
CA GLN A 39 23.44 -30.23 44.44
C GLN A 39 24.92 -29.82 44.46
N GLU A 40 25.57 -30.17 45.57
CA GLU A 40 26.98 -29.98 45.94
C GLU A 40 28.01 -30.37 44.86
N PRO A 41 29.24 -29.82 44.90
CA PRO A 41 30.17 -29.81 43.77
C PRO A 41 30.92 -31.15 43.60
N PRO A 42 30.90 -31.78 42.41
CA PRO A 42 31.80 -32.87 42.09
C PRO A 42 33.00 -32.34 41.29
N ASN A 43 34.12 -32.07 41.96
CA ASN A 43 35.48 -31.95 41.37
C ASN A 43 35.53 -31.39 39.93
N ASP A 44 35.34 -30.08 39.79
CA ASP A 44 35.50 -29.38 38.51
C ASP A 44 37.00 -29.25 38.14
N GLU A 45 37.54 -30.26 37.48
CA GLU A 45 38.70 -30.05 36.62
C GLU A 45 38.27 -29.17 35.44
N LEU A 46 38.31 -27.84 35.65
CA LEU A 46 38.17 -26.85 34.58
C LEU A 46 39.11 -27.25 33.44
N PRO A 47 38.59 -27.51 32.22
CA PRO A 47 39.45 -27.92 31.11
C PRO A 47 40.49 -26.81 30.90
N LYS A 48 41.77 -27.16 30.97
CA LYS A 48 42.87 -26.20 30.81
C LYS A 48 42.77 -25.53 29.44
N GLU A 49 42.16 -24.36 29.39
CA GLU A 49 42.01 -23.58 28.16
C GLU A 49 43.35 -22.94 27.78
N GLY A 50 44.14 -23.67 26.97
CA GLY A 50 45.36 -23.14 26.35
C GLY A 50 45.07 -22.42 25.04
N PHE A 51 46.07 -21.69 24.52
CA PHE A 51 46.03 -21.05 23.19
C PHE A 51 45.84 -22.03 22.01
N THR A 52 45.90 -23.34 22.28
CA THR A 52 45.60 -24.44 21.35
C THR A 52 44.19 -25.04 21.53
N GLY A 53 43.37 -24.45 22.41
CA GLY A 53 41.99 -24.85 22.65
C GLY A 53 41.10 -24.66 21.42
N LYS A 54 39.93 -25.30 21.43
CA LYS A 54 38.96 -25.26 20.32
C LYS A 54 38.53 -23.83 19.98
N ALA A 55 38.42 -22.95 20.98
CA ALA A 55 38.09 -21.54 20.78
C ALA A 55 39.15 -20.81 19.93
N TRP A 56 40.43 -20.89 20.30
CA TRP A 56 41.52 -20.24 19.57
C TRP A 56 41.74 -20.80 18.17
N ARG A 57 41.63 -22.13 18.01
CA ARG A 57 41.69 -22.76 16.69
C ARG A 57 40.57 -22.24 15.78
N ASN A 58 39.34 -22.17 16.27
CA ASN A 58 38.20 -21.69 15.49
C ASN A 58 38.34 -20.19 15.18
N SER A 59 38.84 -19.37 16.12
CA SER A 59 39.14 -17.96 15.89
C SER A 59 40.22 -17.75 14.82
N LEU A 60 41.28 -18.56 14.83
CA LEU A 60 42.36 -18.49 13.85
C LEU A 60 41.86 -18.92 12.45
N ILE A 61 40.99 -19.94 12.39
CA ILE A 61 40.30 -20.33 11.15
C ILE A 61 39.43 -19.20 10.62
N LEU A 62 38.65 -18.51 11.47
CA LEU A 62 37.84 -17.37 11.05
C LEU A 62 38.69 -16.21 10.52
N VAL A 63 39.82 -15.90 11.18
CA VAL A 63 40.76 -14.88 10.70
C VAL A 63 41.37 -15.29 9.36
N ALA A 64 41.77 -16.55 9.21
CA ALA A 64 42.30 -17.07 7.95
C ALA A 64 41.28 -16.98 6.82
N ILE A 65 40.02 -17.34 7.07
CA ILE A 65 38.91 -17.17 6.12
C ILE A 65 38.74 -15.70 5.74
N GLY A 66 38.77 -14.78 6.71
CA GLY A 66 38.68 -13.35 6.45
C GLY A 66 39.83 -12.81 5.57
N ILE A 67 41.06 -13.28 5.79
CA ILE A 67 42.22 -12.90 4.97
C ILE A 67 42.09 -13.45 3.55
N VAL A 68 41.68 -14.72 3.40
CA VAL A 68 41.45 -15.31 2.08
C VAL A 68 40.36 -14.55 1.34
N TRP A 69 39.24 -14.25 2.00
CA TRP A 69 38.15 -13.45 1.44
C TRP A 69 38.61 -12.06 0.99
N TYR A 70 39.37 -11.36 1.83
CA TYR A 70 39.92 -10.03 1.49
C TYR A 70 40.82 -10.07 0.25
N ASN A 71 41.66 -11.09 0.13
CA ASN A 71 42.51 -11.24 -1.05
C ASN A 71 41.69 -11.53 -2.30
N VAL A 72 40.73 -12.46 -2.22
CA VAL A 72 39.81 -12.80 -3.29
C VAL A 72 39.02 -11.58 -3.76
N ASP A 73 38.42 -10.83 -2.83
CA ASP A 73 37.70 -9.59 -3.11
C ASP A 73 38.61 -8.56 -3.80
N LYS A 74 39.84 -8.37 -3.31
CA LYS A 74 40.81 -7.46 -3.93
C LYS A 74 41.20 -7.86 -5.35
N TYR A 75 41.31 -9.16 -5.66
CA TYR A 75 41.56 -9.64 -7.02
C TYR A 75 40.38 -9.34 -7.95
N PHE A 76 39.14 -9.52 -7.48
CA PHE A 76 37.95 -9.23 -8.28
C PHE A 76 37.68 -7.73 -8.42
N VAL A 77 37.89 -6.92 -7.38
CA VAL A 77 37.71 -5.45 -7.40
C VAL A 77 38.76 -4.77 -8.28
N ARG A 78 39.97 -5.32 -8.40
CA ARG A 78 41.02 -4.78 -9.29
C ARG A 78 40.68 -5.00 -10.77
N SER A 79 40.05 -6.12 -11.08
CA SER A 79 39.61 -6.47 -12.43
C SER A 79 38.28 -5.78 -12.73
N ARG A 80 38.32 -4.46 -12.98
CA ARG A 80 37.16 -3.62 -13.34
C ARG A 80 36.30 -4.18 -14.49
N GLU A 81 36.87 -5.05 -15.32
CA GLU A 81 36.24 -5.60 -16.52
C GLU A 81 35.46 -6.90 -16.25
N SER A 82 35.79 -7.64 -15.18
CA SER A 82 35.19 -8.96 -14.90
C SER A 82 34.24 -8.90 -13.70
N LYS A 83 32.94 -9.09 -13.93
CA LYS A 83 31.94 -9.22 -12.85
C LYS A 83 32.38 -10.30 -11.85
N HIS A 84 32.17 -10.04 -10.56
CA HIS A 84 32.41 -11.01 -9.50
C HIS A 84 31.60 -12.30 -9.79
N PRO A 85 32.17 -13.51 -9.64
CA PRO A 85 31.49 -14.76 -9.99
C PRO A 85 30.18 -14.96 -9.20
N ILE A 86 30.13 -14.51 -7.94
CA ILE A 86 28.90 -14.50 -7.14
C ILE A 86 27.84 -13.57 -7.77
N THR A 87 28.24 -12.38 -8.23
CA THR A 87 27.32 -11.45 -8.90
C THR A 87 26.81 -12.03 -10.22
N ALA A 88 27.68 -12.67 -11.02
CA ALA A 88 27.27 -13.36 -12.24
C ALA A 88 26.32 -14.54 -11.97
N TRP A 89 26.53 -15.27 -10.88
CA TRP A 89 25.63 -16.33 -10.44
C TRP A 89 24.26 -15.79 -10.02
N ILE A 90 24.23 -14.71 -9.24
CA ILE A 90 22.98 -14.03 -8.86
C ILE A 90 22.25 -13.52 -10.11
N GLU A 91 22.98 -12.87 -11.03
CA GLU A 91 22.43 -12.33 -12.27
C GLU A 91 21.82 -13.42 -13.16
N SER A 92 22.38 -14.63 -13.16
CA SER A 92 21.84 -15.76 -13.94
C SER A 92 20.43 -16.19 -13.52
N GLY A 93 20.06 -15.97 -12.25
CA GLY A 93 18.72 -16.23 -11.74
C GLY A 93 17.78 -15.02 -11.81
N MET A 94 18.28 -13.85 -12.20
CA MET A 94 17.50 -12.62 -12.28
C MET A 94 16.96 -12.38 -13.68
N ILE A 95 15.90 -11.58 -13.75
CA ILE A 95 15.38 -11.09 -15.03
C ILE A 95 16.40 -10.07 -15.58
N PRO A 96 16.77 -10.15 -16.87
CA PRO A 96 17.73 -9.23 -17.45
C PRO A 96 17.29 -7.77 -17.28
N GLU A 97 18.28 -6.90 -17.06
CA GLU A 97 18.04 -5.46 -16.79
C GLU A 97 17.23 -4.81 -17.91
N THR A 98 17.50 -5.18 -19.16
CA THR A 98 16.80 -4.65 -20.35
C THR A 98 15.30 -4.90 -20.29
N GLU A 99 14.88 -6.11 -19.94
CA GLU A 99 13.46 -6.47 -19.81
C GLU A 99 12.81 -5.85 -18.58
N SER A 100 13.55 -5.79 -17.47
CA SER A 100 13.07 -5.10 -16.25
C SER A 100 12.82 -3.62 -16.52
N LYS A 101 13.75 -2.96 -17.22
CA LYS A 101 13.66 -1.55 -17.61
C LYS A 101 12.52 -1.31 -18.60
N ARG A 102 12.36 -2.19 -19.61
CA ARG A 102 11.24 -2.12 -20.57
C ARG A 102 9.90 -2.18 -19.86
N ARG A 103 9.68 -3.17 -18.98
CA ARG A 103 8.43 -3.28 -18.21
C ARG A 103 8.19 -2.09 -17.29
N SER A 104 9.25 -1.55 -16.68
CA SER A 104 9.15 -0.37 -15.82
C SER A 104 8.76 0.89 -16.62
N SER A 105 9.31 1.05 -17.83
CA SER A 105 8.93 2.16 -18.72
C SER A 105 7.49 2.01 -19.24
N GLU A 106 7.06 0.81 -19.61
CA GLU A 106 5.68 0.53 -20.04
C GLU A 106 4.69 0.83 -18.91
N HIS A 107 4.97 0.36 -17.70
CA HIS A 107 4.16 0.65 -16.52
C HIS A 107 4.08 2.16 -16.23
N THR A 108 5.21 2.87 -16.34
CA THR A 108 5.24 4.32 -16.13
C THR A 108 4.40 5.05 -17.16
N ALA A 109 4.42 4.62 -18.43
CA ALA A 109 3.57 5.18 -19.48
C ALA A 109 2.07 5.00 -19.17
N LEU A 110 1.66 3.79 -18.76
CA LEU A 110 0.28 3.50 -18.38
C LEU A 110 -0.20 4.34 -17.18
N VAL A 111 0.64 4.49 -16.16
CA VAL A 111 0.33 5.32 -14.98
C VAL A 111 0.18 6.79 -15.37
N ILE A 112 0.98 7.28 -16.33
CA ILE A 112 0.85 8.65 -16.84
C ILE A 112 -0.49 8.83 -17.57
N GLU A 113 -0.92 7.85 -18.36
CA GLU A 113 -2.24 7.89 -19.02
C GLU A 113 -3.38 7.88 -18.01
N GLU A 114 -3.34 6.99 -17.02
CA GLU A 114 -4.33 6.94 -15.94
C GLU A 114 -4.38 8.25 -15.14
N ALA A 115 -3.22 8.85 -14.86
CA ALA A 115 -3.15 10.14 -14.17
C ALA A 115 -3.79 11.27 -14.99
N LYS A 116 -3.59 11.28 -16.31
CA LYS A 116 -4.23 12.25 -17.21
C LYS A 116 -5.75 12.09 -17.22
N ASP A 117 -6.24 10.85 -17.31
CA ASP A 117 -7.68 10.58 -17.28
C ASP A 117 -8.28 11.03 -15.94
N LYS A 118 -7.60 10.73 -14.83
CA LYS A 118 -8.03 11.18 -13.50
C LYS A 118 -8.04 12.70 -13.37
N THR A 119 -7.08 13.42 -13.95
CA THR A 119 -7.11 14.88 -14.00
C THR A 119 -8.29 15.37 -14.84
N LEU A 120 -8.51 14.79 -16.02
CA LEU A 120 -9.58 15.18 -16.94
C LEU A 120 -10.97 15.01 -16.31
N PHE A 121 -11.22 13.89 -15.64
CA PHE A 121 -12.50 13.61 -14.99
C PHE A 121 -12.58 14.14 -13.55
N GLY A 122 -11.45 14.43 -12.91
CA GLY A 122 -11.39 14.95 -11.54
C GLY A 122 -11.95 16.37 -11.41
N GLU A 123 -11.87 17.17 -12.48
CA GLU A 123 -12.48 18.50 -12.52
C GLU A 123 -13.99 18.46 -12.81
N ALA A 124 -14.50 17.34 -13.33
CA ALA A 124 -15.93 17.17 -13.59
C ALA A 124 -16.68 16.92 -12.28
N GLN A 125 -17.20 17.99 -11.67
CA GLN A 125 -18.12 17.87 -10.54
C GLN A 125 -19.43 17.23 -11.01
N LEU A 126 -19.88 16.17 -10.32
CA LEU A 126 -21.23 15.65 -10.56
C LEU A 126 -22.24 16.76 -10.23
N PRO A 127 -23.34 16.90 -11.00
CA PRO A 127 -24.35 17.87 -10.67
C PRO A 127 -24.87 17.61 -9.25
N PRO A 128 -25.00 18.64 -8.40
CA PRO A 128 -25.47 18.47 -7.04
C PRO A 128 -26.86 17.85 -7.06
N ILE A 129 -27.01 16.67 -6.43
CA ILE A 129 -28.31 16.00 -6.31
C ILE A 129 -29.04 16.62 -5.13
N TYR A 130 -30.02 17.49 -5.42
CA TYR A 130 -30.93 18.02 -4.40
C TYR A 130 -31.93 16.95 -3.98
N ARG A 131 -31.79 16.44 -2.76
CA ARG A 131 -32.76 15.51 -2.16
C ARG A 131 -33.72 16.30 -1.28
N PHE A 132 -34.90 16.62 -1.80
CA PHE A 132 -35.93 17.30 -1.02
C PHE A 132 -36.53 16.35 0.02
N ARG A 133 -36.63 16.81 1.28
CA ARG A 133 -37.28 16.06 2.37
C ARG A 133 -38.78 15.84 2.10
N PHE A 134 -39.40 16.78 1.40
CA PHE A 134 -40.83 16.76 1.08
C PHE A 134 -41.06 17.16 -0.38
N PRO A 135 -40.98 16.19 -1.34
CA PRO A 135 -41.27 16.46 -2.75
C PRO A 135 -42.73 16.90 -2.96
N GLU A 136 -43.63 16.51 -2.06
CA GLU A 136 -45.06 16.84 -2.16
C GLU A 136 -45.36 18.35 -2.04
N GLN A 137 -44.41 19.16 -1.58
CA GLN A 137 -44.60 20.61 -1.50
C GLN A 137 -44.78 21.26 -2.87
N PHE A 138 -44.24 20.67 -3.94
CA PHE A 138 -44.46 21.15 -5.31
C PHE A 138 -45.93 21.07 -5.73
N TYR A 139 -46.71 20.18 -5.12
CA TYR A 139 -48.15 20.01 -5.41
C TYR A 139 -49.06 20.84 -4.49
N LYS A 140 -48.50 21.51 -3.48
CA LYS A 140 -49.27 22.34 -2.53
C LYS A 140 -49.58 23.75 -3.04
N ALA A 141 -49.21 24.08 -4.27
CA ALA A 141 -49.54 25.36 -4.87
C ALA A 141 -51.07 25.51 -5.00
N SER A 142 -51.57 26.74 -4.81
CA SER A 142 -52.97 27.05 -5.06
C SER A 142 -53.31 26.77 -6.53
N PRO A 143 -54.37 26.00 -6.84
CA PRO A 143 -54.80 25.75 -8.21
C PRO A 143 -55.11 27.02 -9.00
N PHE A 144 -55.41 28.11 -8.28
CA PHE A 144 -55.75 29.41 -8.84
C PHE A 144 -54.55 30.36 -8.93
N ALA A 145 -53.33 29.87 -8.68
CA ALA A 145 -52.10 30.67 -8.68
C ALA A 145 -52.21 31.95 -7.85
N LYS A 146 -53.01 31.94 -6.78
CA LYS A 146 -53.13 33.09 -5.88
C LYS A 146 -51.83 33.23 -5.10
N GLU A 147 -51.20 34.38 -5.24
CA GLU A 147 -50.07 34.76 -4.40
C GLU A 147 -50.51 34.87 -2.94
N LEU A 148 -49.59 34.57 -2.01
CA LEU A 148 -49.86 34.74 -0.59
C LEU A 148 -50.12 36.24 -0.34
N GLY A 149 -51.30 36.58 0.20
CA GLY A 149 -51.69 37.97 0.46
C GLY A 149 -52.36 38.72 -0.70
N ALA A 150 -52.67 38.05 -1.82
CA ALA A 150 -53.41 38.67 -2.93
C ALA A 150 -54.86 39.01 -2.58
N GLU A 151 -55.42 38.37 -1.56
CA GLU A 151 -56.80 38.59 -1.10
C GLU A 151 -56.78 38.99 0.37
N VAL A 152 -57.41 40.12 0.66
CA VAL A 152 -57.64 40.61 2.01
C VAL A 152 -59.03 40.14 2.42
N ASP A 153 -59.15 39.55 3.61
CA ASP A 153 -60.45 39.20 4.16
C ASP A 153 -61.22 40.48 4.54
N LEU A 154 -62.29 40.77 3.81
CA LEU A 154 -63.16 41.94 4.03
C LEU A 154 -64.49 41.56 4.70
N SER A 155 -64.59 40.35 5.24
CA SER A 155 -65.86 39.82 5.79
C SER A 155 -66.42 40.61 6.98
N ASP A 156 -65.58 41.40 7.66
CA ASP A 156 -65.96 42.25 8.82
C ASP A 156 -65.90 43.76 8.50
N LEU A 157 -65.92 44.14 7.21
CA LEU A 157 -65.83 45.53 6.83
C LEU A 157 -67.18 46.24 6.93
N VAL A 158 -67.39 47.02 8.00
CA VAL A 158 -68.53 47.94 8.11
C VAL A 158 -68.22 49.24 7.37
N VAL A 159 -68.78 49.39 6.17
CA VAL A 159 -68.65 50.62 5.37
C VAL A 159 -69.59 51.70 5.94
N ARG A 160 -69.05 52.86 6.28
CA ARG A 160 -69.83 54.02 6.70
C ARG A 160 -70.37 54.74 5.47
N SER A 161 -71.69 54.77 5.29
CA SER A 161 -72.35 55.64 4.33
C SER A 161 -72.48 57.06 4.89
N ASP A 162 -72.14 58.06 4.08
CA ASP A 162 -72.34 59.49 4.31
C ASP A 162 -73.82 59.92 4.22
#